data_AF-A0A917VMS6-F1
#
_entry.id   AF-A0A917VMS6-F1
#
_cell.length_a   1.000
_cell.length_b   1.000
_cell.length_c   1.000
_cell.angle_alpha   90.00
_cell.angle_beta   90.00
_cell.angle_gamma   90.00
#
_symmetry.space_group_name_H-M   'P 1'
#
loop_
_entity.id
_entity.type
_entity.pdbx_description
1 polymer ?
#
loop_
_entity_poly.entity_id
_entity_poly.type
_entity_poly.pdbx_seq_one_letter_code
_entity_poly.pdbx_strand_id
1 'polypeptide(L)'
;MRATRRRTLPRGARRRTLRVALTCALPLALTPPGCLAAATGGRADAGPVAEAPRAGGGPRVIGRYRHLVVIYEENHSFDNLYGRWGPVGGDRVDGLGGAATRARQVAQDGTPYACLPQNDVNLTSPPLPVTCRDAAHGLPASHFANRPFTIDDHLRPLDRTCPAPGAPAPATGVRRGVTGARPGGCTRDLVHRFYQEQYQIHGGRQDRYVTGGDAAGLTMGVYDTRRLPIWTYLHSAGAPKYVIADRFFQGAFGGSFLNHQWLIAGRAPVDTSAGPGGPHEGLHSVVDAAGFPAAGYPLYRPATPVKDAQLTQACGPAANPAVACGDYAVNTIQPGAAPQGDGPRLPLISAKHPTIGDRLTAKGIDWAWYSGGWADAEAGRPGPLFQYHHQPFAYFAAYAPGTPGRAHLKDETAFVTAARKGTLPTVAFVKPYGAENEHPGYASEPDGSDHLVDLLRTVTSGPQADDTLVVVTYDEFGGQWDHVPPPGAGSPTRGAHDAFGPGTRVPALILGTSLRRSGVDHTVYDTTSILATIERGLGLAPVGDRDTKVPDLTGALRVAGSR
;
A
#
# COMPACT_ATOMS: atom_id res chain seq x y z
N MET A 1 14.72 31.11 64.47
CA MET A 1 14.69 32.16 63.42
C MET A 1 14.60 31.51 62.04
N ARG A 2 13.79 32.06 61.13
CA ARG A 2 13.80 32.02 59.63
C ARG A 2 14.30 30.76 58.88
N ALA A 3 13.76 30.39 57.71
CA ALA A 3 12.48 30.63 57.03
C ALA A 3 12.45 29.74 55.77
N THR A 4 11.40 28.94 55.57
CA THR A 4 11.19 28.14 54.35
C THR A 4 10.89 29.03 53.14
N ARG A 5 11.57 28.80 52.00
CA ARG A 5 11.16 29.33 50.68
C ARG A 5 10.73 28.19 49.75
N ARG A 6 9.43 27.92 49.68
CA ARG A 6 8.84 27.29 48.48
C ARG A 6 8.75 28.35 47.39
N ARG A 7 9.21 28.06 46.17
CA ARG A 7 8.90 28.87 44.99
C ARG A 7 7.59 28.39 44.36
N THR A 8 6.69 29.31 44.11
CA THR A 8 5.36 29.09 43.52
C THR A 8 5.44 29.05 41.99
N LEU A 9 4.66 28.17 41.38
CA LEU A 9 4.34 28.21 39.94
C LEU A 9 3.25 29.27 39.69
N PRO A 10 3.34 30.08 38.62
CA PRO A 10 2.30 31.03 38.26
C PRO A 10 1.07 30.33 37.64
N ARG A 11 -0.12 30.65 38.15
CA ARG A 11 -1.40 30.33 37.49
C ARG A 11 -1.71 31.41 36.46
N GLY A 12 -2.13 31.02 35.24
CA GLY A 12 -2.97 31.89 34.41
C GLY A 12 -2.69 31.89 32.90
N ALA A 13 -3.37 31.01 32.16
CA ALA A 13 -3.82 31.27 30.79
C ALA A 13 -5.02 30.36 30.47
N ARG A 14 -6.23 30.89 30.54
CA ARG A 14 -7.46 30.13 30.19
C ARG A 14 -7.54 29.96 28.67
N ARG A 15 -7.54 28.72 28.16
CA ARG A 15 -7.88 28.45 26.75
C ARG A 15 -9.35 28.82 26.52
N ARG A 16 -9.61 29.75 25.59
CA ARG A 16 -10.98 30.05 25.11
C ARG A 16 -11.41 28.96 24.14
N THR A 17 -12.39 28.15 24.52
CA THR A 17 -13.15 27.31 23.57
C THR A 17 -14.09 28.19 22.77
N LEU A 18 -13.86 28.31 21.46
CA LEU A 18 -14.81 28.96 20.56
C LEU A 18 -15.95 27.97 20.26
N ARG A 19 -17.13 28.17 20.86
CA ARG A 19 -18.36 27.52 20.41
C ARG A 19 -18.96 28.37 19.30
N VAL A 20 -18.96 27.86 18.07
CA VAL A 20 -19.76 28.44 16.98
C VAL A 20 -21.20 27.97 17.17
N ALA A 21 -22.09 28.88 17.55
CA ALA A 21 -23.52 28.62 17.57
C ALA A 21 -24.10 29.00 16.21
N LEU A 22 -24.62 28.02 15.46
CA LEU A 22 -25.28 28.26 14.19
C LEU A 22 -26.77 28.52 14.43
N THR A 23 -27.16 29.79 14.50
CA THR A 23 -28.58 30.20 14.60
C THR A 23 -29.20 30.24 13.21
N CYS A 24 -30.09 29.30 12.91
CA CYS A 24 -30.95 29.39 11.72
C CYS A 24 -31.94 30.55 11.87
N ALA A 25 -31.87 31.52 10.95
CA ALA A 25 -32.92 32.52 10.75
C ALA A 25 -33.61 32.25 9.40
N LEU A 26 -34.91 31.94 9.42
CA LEU A 26 -35.74 31.94 8.21
C LEU A 26 -36.10 33.38 7.85
N PRO A 27 -35.94 33.81 6.58
CA PRO A 27 -36.66 34.95 6.05
C PRO A 27 -38.03 34.49 5.51
N LEU A 28 -39.09 35.11 6.04
CA LEU A 28 -40.44 35.03 5.47
C LEU A 28 -40.50 35.97 4.25
N ALA A 29 -40.90 35.47 3.08
CA ALA A 29 -41.05 36.29 1.87
C ALA A 29 -42.46 36.14 1.28
N LEU A 30 -43.13 37.26 1.02
CA LEU A 30 -44.47 37.31 0.45
C LEU A 30 -44.44 37.07 -1.07
N THR A 31 -45.45 36.37 -1.59
CA THR A 31 -45.72 36.22 -3.03
C THR A 31 -46.97 37.01 -3.45
N PRO A 32 -46.93 37.82 -4.53
CA PRO A 32 -48.13 38.36 -5.18
C PRO A 32 -48.80 37.32 -6.10
N PRO A 33 -50.07 37.54 -6.51
CA PRO A 33 -50.88 36.49 -7.13
C PRO A 33 -50.89 36.50 -8.67
N GLY A 34 -51.21 35.35 -9.27
CA GLY A 34 -51.89 35.28 -10.56
C GLY A 34 -51.18 34.54 -11.69
N CYS A 35 -51.52 33.26 -11.88
CA CYS A 35 -52.19 32.79 -13.12
C CYS A 35 -52.59 31.31 -12.98
N LEU A 36 -53.85 31.00 -13.28
CA LEU A 36 -54.35 29.62 -13.32
C LEU A 36 -53.96 28.96 -14.64
N ALA A 37 -53.46 27.72 -14.57
CA ALA A 37 -53.61 26.73 -15.64
C ALA A 37 -53.92 25.38 -14.98
N ALA A 38 -55.10 24.84 -15.26
CA ALA A 38 -55.52 23.56 -14.69
C ALA A 38 -54.94 22.38 -15.49
N ALA A 39 -54.37 21.41 -14.79
CA ALA A 39 -54.08 20.09 -15.33
C ALA A 39 -54.67 19.03 -14.37
N THR A 40 -55.73 18.37 -14.81
CA THR A 40 -56.40 17.29 -14.07
C THR A 40 -55.75 15.95 -14.39
N GLY A 41 -55.48 15.12 -13.37
CA GLY A 41 -55.20 13.70 -13.60
C GLY A 41 -54.39 12.98 -12.52
N GLY A 42 -54.99 11.93 -11.94
CA GLY A 42 -54.23 10.82 -11.33
C GLY A 42 -53.79 10.99 -9.87
N ARG A 43 -54.66 10.64 -8.92
CA ARG A 43 -54.20 10.04 -7.67
C ARG A 43 -53.82 8.59 -7.95
N ALA A 44 -52.56 8.23 -7.72
CA ALA A 44 -52.15 6.84 -7.55
C ALA A 44 -51.87 6.63 -6.06
N ASP A 45 -52.59 5.71 -5.42
CA ASP A 45 -52.36 5.39 -4.02
C ASP A 45 -50.99 4.72 -3.86
N ALA A 46 -50.13 5.32 -3.04
CA ALA A 46 -48.88 4.71 -2.62
C ALA A 46 -49.19 3.61 -1.60
N GLY A 47 -49.30 2.37 -2.09
CA GLY A 47 -49.33 1.19 -1.24
C GLY A 47 -48.09 1.12 -0.33
N PRO A 48 -48.18 0.44 0.84
CA PRO A 48 -47.08 0.41 1.78
C PRO A 48 -45.83 -0.21 1.14
N VAL A 49 -44.71 0.51 1.20
CA VAL A 49 -43.41 0.01 0.76
C VAL A 49 -43.08 -1.22 1.60
N ALA A 50 -42.99 -2.39 0.95
CA ALA A 50 -42.66 -3.62 1.63
C ALA A 50 -41.30 -3.50 2.33
N GLU A 51 -41.30 -3.74 3.65
CA GLU A 51 -40.10 -3.77 4.46
C GLU A 51 -39.18 -4.88 3.93
N ALA A 52 -37.93 -4.54 3.58
CA ALA A 52 -36.99 -5.51 3.04
C ALA A 52 -36.72 -6.62 4.08
N PRO A 53 -36.75 -7.91 3.69
CA PRO A 53 -36.73 -9.01 4.65
C PRO A 53 -35.41 -9.06 5.41
N ARG A 54 -35.45 -8.79 6.71
CA ARG A 54 -34.36 -9.10 7.63
C ARG A 54 -34.32 -10.62 7.91
N ALA A 55 -33.10 -11.14 8.06
CA ALA A 55 -32.77 -12.52 8.44
C ALA A 55 -32.96 -13.64 7.38
N GLY A 56 -32.25 -13.50 6.26
CA GLY A 56 -31.85 -14.60 5.37
C GLY A 56 -30.41 -14.36 4.89
N GLY A 57 -29.44 -14.51 5.79
CA GLY A 57 -28.13 -13.86 5.63
C GLY A 57 -27.34 -14.31 4.40
N GLY A 58 -26.89 -13.32 3.60
CA GLY A 58 -26.25 -13.47 2.29
C GLY A 58 -24.92 -14.26 2.22
N PRO A 59 -24.17 -14.17 1.10
CA PRO A 59 -23.01 -15.01 0.88
C PRO A 59 -21.91 -14.80 1.94
N ARG A 60 -21.05 -15.80 2.11
CA ARG A 60 -19.89 -15.74 3.01
C ARG A 60 -18.62 -15.71 2.19
N VAL A 61 -17.74 -14.75 2.46
CA VAL A 61 -16.46 -14.61 1.73
C VAL A 61 -15.42 -15.58 2.27
N ILE A 62 -15.40 -15.83 3.59
CA ILE A 62 -14.48 -16.79 4.20
C ILE A 62 -15.00 -17.23 5.58
N GLY A 63 -15.04 -18.55 5.84
CA GLY A 63 -15.50 -19.10 7.13
C GLY A 63 -16.93 -18.65 7.50
N ARG A 64 -17.05 -17.87 8.58
CA ARG A 64 -18.31 -17.23 8.99
C ARG A 64 -18.55 -15.83 8.40
N TYR A 65 -17.53 -15.19 7.86
CA TYR A 65 -17.52 -13.77 7.51
C TYR A 65 -18.28 -13.50 6.22
N ARG A 66 -19.15 -12.48 6.25
CA ARG A 66 -19.97 -12.01 5.12
C ARG A 66 -19.37 -10.79 4.43
N HIS A 67 -18.53 -10.06 5.15
CA HIS A 67 -17.84 -8.88 4.65
C HIS A 67 -16.34 -9.13 4.71
N LEU A 68 -15.66 -8.96 3.58
CA LEU A 68 -14.20 -8.86 3.52
C LEU A 68 -13.83 -7.42 3.20
N VAL A 69 -13.13 -6.77 4.12
CA VAL A 69 -12.53 -5.45 3.91
C VAL A 69 -11.03 -5.65 3.68
N VAL A 70 -10.51 -5.11 2.59
CA VAL A 70 -9.08 -5.07 2.29
C VAL A 70 -8.63 -3.62 2.39
N ILE A 71 -7.81 -3.29 3.37
CA ILE A 71 -7.13 -1.99 3.49
C ILE A 71 -5.73 -2.17 2.91
N TYR A 72 -5.36 -1.31 1.95
CA TYR A 72 -4.18 -1.47 1.11
C TYR A 72 -3.24 -0.27 1.28
N GLU A 73 -2.30 -0.36 2.21
CA GLU A 73 -1.34 0.70 2.54
C GLU A 73 -0.15 0.72 1.57
N GLU A 74 0.87 1.53 1.88
CA GLU A 74 2.02 1.87 1.03
C GLU A 74 3.17 2.42 1.91
N ASN A 75 4.46 2.37 1.64
CA ASN A 75 5.18 1.53 0.72
C ASN A 75 6.34 0.92 1.53
N HIS A 76 6.23 -0.36 1.93
CA HIS A 76 7.01 -0.89 3.06
C HIS A 76 7.24 -2.41 2.99
N SER A 77 8.48 -2.85 3.20
CA SER A 77 8.80 -4.26 3.43
C SER A 77 8.37 -4.74 4.84
N PHE A 78 8.17 -6.05 5.01
CA PHE A 78 7.78 -6.62 6.30
C PHE A 78 8.81 -6.32 7.39
N ASP A 79 10.10 -6.55 7.13
CA ASP A 79 11.16 -6.26 8.09
C ASP A 79 11.34 -4.77 8.38
N ASN A 80 10.99 -3.87 7.43
CA ASN A 80 11.05 -2.43 7.64
C ASN A 80 10.05 -1.95 8.70
N LEU A 81 8.78 -2.38 8.65
CA LEU A 81 7.79 -2.00 9.66
C LEU A 81 7.65 -3.02 10.79
N TYR A 82 7.34 -4.29 10.46
CA TYR A 82 6.92 -5.32 11.44
C TYR A 82 8.05 -6.28 11.84
N GLY A 83 9.27 -6.08 11.35
CA GLY A 83 10.44 -6.89 11.68
C GLY A 83 10.78 -7.02 13.17
N ARG A 84 10.26 -6.14 14.05
CA ARG A 84 10.42 -6.19 15.52
C ARG A 84 9.10 -6.40 16.29
N TRP A 85 8.04 -6.89 15.63
CA TRP A 85 6.69 -7.04 16.21
C TRP A 85 6.67 -7.78 17.55
N GLY A 86 7.43 -8.87 17.65
CA GLY A 86 7.47 -9.77 18.80
C GLY A 86 6.56 -10.99 18.62
N PRO A 87 6.48 -11.89 19.62
CA PRO A 87 5.62 -13.07 19.56
C PRO A 87 4.14 -12.70 19.70
N VAL A 88 3.27 -13.43 18.99
CA VAL A 88 1.81 -13.25 19.01
C VAL A 88 1.14 -14.59 19.29
N GLY A 89 0.26 -14.65 20.29
CA GLY A 89 -0.45 -15.90 20.65
C GLY A 89 0.42 -17.01 21.27
N GLY A 90 1.72 -16.75 21.47
CA GLY A 90 2.74 -17.74 21.87
C GLY A 90 3.70 -18.10 20.74
N ASP A 91 3.31 -17.86 19.50
CA ASP A 91 4.11 -18.13 18.30
C ASP A 91 5.05 -16.97 17.98
N ARG A 92 6.19 -17.26 17.34
CA ARG A 92 7.23 -16.27 17.03
C ARG A 92 7.09 -15.81 15.57
N VAL A 93 6.99 -14.49 15.38
CA VAL A 93 7.09 -13.84 14.07
C VAL A 93 8.49 -14.02 13.47
N ASP A 94 8.54 -14.40 12.20
CA ASP A 94 9.73 -14.52 11.33
C ASP A 94 10.27 -13.14 10.93
N GLY A 95 10.56 -12.26 11.90
CA GLY A 95 11.12 -10.93 11.68
C GLY A 95 12.65 -10.87 11.75
N LEU A 96 13.21 -9.69 12.01
CA LEU A 96 14.66 -9.40 12.04
C LEU A 96 15.51 -10.31 12.95
N GLY A 97 14.91 -11.09 13.84
CA GLY A 97 15.61 -12.15 14.56
C GLY A 97 16.11 -13.32 13.67
N GLY A 98 15.63 -13.44 12.43
CA GLY A 98 16.14 -14.36 11.39
C GLY A 98 17.14 -13.72 10.41
N ALA A 99 17.25 -12.39 10.41
CA ALA A 99 17.97 -11.59 9.42
C ALA A 99 19.49 -11.86 9.30
N ALA A 100 20.13 -12.36 10.36
CA ALA A 100 21.59 -12.32 10.52
C ALA A 100 22.39 -12.99 9.38
N THR A 101 21.80 -13.95 8.65
CA THR A 101 22.44 -14.66 7.53
C THR A 101 22.32 -13.96 6.18
N ARG A 102 21.41 -12.98 6.04
CA ARG A 102 21.10 -12.29 4.77
C ARG A 102 21.20 -10.75 4.84
N ALA A 103 21.38 -10.20 6.05
CA ALA A 103 21.49 -8.76 6.30
C ALA A 103 22.70 -8.08 5.62
N ARG A 104 23.72 -8.84 5.21
CA ARG A 104 24.99 -8.28 4.70
C ARG A 104 24.87 -7.95 3.21
N GLN A 105 24.96 -6.66 2.89
CA GLN A 105 24.88 -6.15 1.53
C GLN A 105 26.24 -6.19 0.81
N VAL A 106 26.23 -6.35 -0.51
CA VAL A 106 27.43 -6.44 -1.36
C VAL A 106 27.44 -5.39 -2.45
N ALA A 107 28.63 -4.92 -2.81
CA ALA A 107 28.89 -4.06 -3.96
C ALA A 107 28.61 -4.79 -5.29
N GLN A 108 28.68 -4.06 -6.40
CA GLN A 108 28.35 -4.57 -7.74
C GLN A 108 29.22 -5.78 -8.15
N ASP A 109 30.49 -5.80 -7.74
CA ASP A 109 31.45 -6.89 -7.93
C ASP A 109 31.27 -8.08 -6.96
N GLY A 110 30.33 -7.98 -6.02
CA GLY A 110 30.06 -8.98 -4.99
C GLY A 110 30.91 -8.85 -3.72
N THR A 111 31.82 -7.87 -3.63
CA THR A 111 32.55 -7.63 -2.39
C THR A 111 31.62 -7.07 -1.31
N PRO A 112 31.59 -7.63 -0.07
CA PRO A 112 30.67 -7.14 0.94
C PRO A 112 31.13 -5.81 1.55
N TYR A 113 30.22 -4.84 1.65
CA TYR A 113 30.49 -3.60 2.37
C TYR A 113 30.89 -3.86 3.83
N ALA A 114 31.77 -3.03 4.37
CA ALA A 114 31.96 -2.88 5.81
C ALA A 114 30.94 -1.89 6.39
N CYS A 115 30.65 -0.82 5.65
CA CYS A 115 29.82 0.30 6.09
C CYS A 115 28.79 0.69 5.04
N LEU A 116 27.62 1.18 5.48
CA LEU A 116 26.58 1.65 4.57
C LEU A 116 26.80 3.14 4.23
N PRO A 117 26.87 3.51 2.94
CA PRO A 117 26.83 4.90 2.51
C PRO A 117 25.40 5.45 2.65
N GLN A 118 25.25 6.70 3.09
CA GLN A 118 23.95 7.36 3.23
C GLN A 118 23.87 8.59 2.33
N ASN A 119 22.68 8.84 1.75
CA ASN A 119 22.40 10.04 0.96
C ASN A 119 21.11 10.77 1.37
N ASP A 120 20.40 10.31 2.39
CA ASP A 120 19.34 11.08 3.06
C ASP A 120 19.96 12.23 3.89
N VAL A 121 19.41 13.45 3.78
CA VAL A 121 19.92 14.65 4.45
C VAL A 121 19.84 14.60 5.97
N ASN A 122 18.94 13.80 6.54
CA ASN A 122 18.75 13.66 7.98
C ASN A 122 19.55 12.47 8.56
N LEU A 123 19.94 11.50 7.73
CA LEU A 123 20.93 10.47 8.08
C LEU A 123 22.39 10.92 7.91
N THR A 124 22.59 12.15 7.41
CA THR A 124 23.91 12.78 7.21
C THR A 124 24.08 14.12 7.94
N SER A 125 22.99 14.72 8.46
CA SER A 125 23.03 16.05 9.11
C SER A 125 22.22 16.13 10.43
N PRO A 126 22.80 16.72 11.51
CA PRO A 126 24.21 17.11 11.66
C PRO A 126 25.13 15.89 11.53
N PRO A 127 26.43 16.07 11.20
CA PRO A 127 27.33 14.95 10.97
C PRO A 127 27.31 13.96 12.13
N LEU A 128 26.85 12.73 11.83
CA LEU A 128 26.77 11.67 12.82
C LEU A 128 28.19 11.20 13.20
N PRO A 129 28.41 10.68 14.41
CA PRO A 129 29.72 10.17 14.84
C PRO A 129 30.26 9.12 13.88
N VAL A 130 31.53 9.22 13.49
CA VAL A 130 32.17 8.25 12.60
C VAL A 130 32.49 6.98 13.38
N THR A 131 31.63 5.98 13.25
CA THR A 131 31.75 4.65 13.89
C THR A 131 32.25 3.58 12.93
N CYS A 132 32.23 3.85 11.63
CA CYS A 132 32.56 2.91 10.57
C CYS A 132 33.38 3.60 9.46
N ARG A 133 34.32 2.89 8.84
CA ARG A 133 35.08 3.32 7.65
C ARG A 133 35.22 2.16 6.69
N ASP A 134 35.10 2.44 5.39
CA ASP A 134 35.19 1.43 4.34
C ASP A 134 35.99 1.98 3.15
N ALA A 135 37.31 1.90 3.28
CA ALA A 135 38.24 2.40 2.26
C ALA A 135 38.18 1.58 0.96
N ALA A 136 37.80 0.30 1.02
CA ALA A 136 37.69 -0.57 -0.15
C ALA A 136 36.60 -0.09 -1.12
N HIS A 137 35.50 0.44 -0.57
CA HIS A 137 34.39 0.99 -1.35
C HIS A 137 34.37 2.53 -1.39
N GLY A 138 35.50 3.18 -1.08
CA GLY A 138 35.65 4.64 -1.17
C GLY A 138 34.82 5.46 -0.16
N LEU A 139 34.40 4.86 0.96
CA LEU A 139 33.58 5.51 1.99
C LEU A 139 34.44 5.83 3.23
N PRO A 140 35.03 7.05 3.32
CA PRO A 140 36.00 7.38 4.36
C PRO A 140 35.40 7.48 5.76
N ALA A 141 34.08 7.68 5.88
CA ALA A 141 33.35 7.81 7.13
C ALA A 141 31.88 7.42 6.96
N SER A 142 31.35 6.64 7.90
CA SER A 142 29.90 6.42 8.09
C SER A 142 29.59 6.20 9.56
N HIS A 143 28.32 6.41 9.92
CA HIS A 143 27.75 5.99 11.21
C HIS A 143 27.19 4.56 11.17
N PHE A 144 26.98 4.02 9.96
CA PHE A 144 26.21 2.81 9.72
C PHE A 144 27.14 1.68 9.29
N ALA A 145 27.17 0.61 10.08
CA ALA A 145 27.78 -0.67 9.69
C ALA A 145 26.84 -1.43 8.72
N ASN A 146 27.38 -2.37 7.94
CA ASN A 146 26.60 -3.19 6.99
C ASN A 146 25.62 -4.18 7.68
N ARG A 147 24.48 -3.64 8.15
CA ARG A 147 23.35 -4.33 8.79
C ARG A 147 22.16 -3.35 8.92
N PRO A 148 20.93 -3.85 9.18
CA PRO A 148 19.80 -2.99 9.51
C PRO A 148 20.03 -2.04 10.70
N PHE A 149 19.45 -0.85 10.64
CA PHE A 149 19.50 0.18 11.68
C PHE A 149 18.12 0.80 11.93
N THR A 150 17.87 1.33 13.12
CA THR A 150 16.56 1.95 13.43
C THR A 150 16.46 3.36 12.85
N ILE A 151 15.41 3.65 12.09
CA ILE A 151 15.13 4.99 11.55
C ILE A 151 14.83 5.97 12.70
N ASP A 152 14.02 5.55 13.67
CA ASP A 152 13.63 6.32 14.86
C ASP A 152 14.77 6.89 15.71
N ASP A 153 15.97 6.29 15.64
CA ASP A 153 17.16 6.78 16.35
C ASP A 153 17.71 8.08 15.74
N HIS A 154 17.30 8.42 14.51
CA HIS A 154 17.76 9.57 13.72
C HIS A 154 16.60 10.48 13.23
N LEU A 155 15.45 9.88 12.93
CA LEU A 155 14.23 10.48 12.41
C LEU A 155 13.03 10.02 13.25
N ARG A 156 12.65 10.81 14.26
CA ARG A 156 11.55 10.47 15.16
C ARG A 156 10.22 10.95 14.56
N PRO A 157 9.07 10.30 14.85
CA PRO A 157 7.75 10.67 14.35
C PRO A 157 7.37 12.17 14.42
N LEU A 158 7.79 12.89 15.46
CA LEU A 158 7.47 14.33 15.61
C LEU A 158 8.48 15.28 14.94
N ASP A 159 9.51 14.75 14.27
CA ASP A 159 10.56 15.54 13.65
C ASP A 159 10.09 16.17 12.33
N ARG A 160 10.33 17.47 12.19
CA ARG A 160 9.84 18.27 11.06
C ARG A 160 10.69 18.05 9.81
N THR A 161 10.33 17.03 9.05
CA THR A 161 11.11 16.41 7.96
C THR A 161 10.23 15.91 6.80
N CYS A 162 8.92 16.17 6.85
CA CYS A 162 8.00 15.89 5.76
C CYS A 162 7.79 17.13 4.86
N PRO A 163 7.53 16.97 3.56
CA PRO A 163 7.23 18.09 2.68
C PRO A 163 5.93 18.80 3.06
N ALA A 164 5.72 20.00 2.52
CA ALA A 164 4.40 20.61 2.51
C ALA A 164 3.47 19.85 1.53
N PRO A 165 2.16 19.74 1.77
CA PRO A 165 1.26 19.00 0.89
C PRO A 165 1.31 19.56 -0.55
N GLY A 166 1.53 18.68 -1.53
CA GLY A 166 1.67 19.05 -2.94
C GLY A 166 3.01 19.71 -3.33
N ALA A 167 3.95 19.88 -2.39
CA ALA A 167 5.31 20.29 -2.74
C ALA A 167 6.14 19.05 -3.14
N PRO A 168 6.95 19.12 -4.21
CA PRO A 168 7.82 18.00 -4.59
C PRO A 168 8.85 17.73 -3.48
N ALA A 169 8.94 16.48 -3.05
CA ALA A 169 9.96 16.04 -2.11
C ALA A 169 11.35 16.08 -2.78
N PRO A 170 12.39 16.64 -2.13
CA PRO A 170 13.76 16.54 -2.63
C PRO A 170 14.19 15.07 -2.67
N ALA A 171 14.93 14.67 -3.70
CA ALA A 171 15.45 13.30 -3.85
C ALA A 171 16.36 12.84 -2.70
N THR A 172 16.83 13.75 -1.84
CA THR A 172 17.62 13.43 -0.64
C THR A 172 16.84 13.64 0.67
N GLY A 173 15.53 13.91 0.61
CA GLY A 173 14.65 14.13 1.76
C GLY A 173 14.58 15.59 2.20
N VAL A 174 13.60 15.93 3.05
CA VAL A 174 13.44 17.30 3.56
C VAL A 174 14.25 17.45 4.86
N ARG A 175 15.24 18.35 4.83
CA ARG A 175 16.13 18.58 5.96
C ARG A 175 15.39 19.18 7.16
N ARG A 176 15.64 18.60 8.34
CA ARG A 176 15.21 19.12 9.65
C ARG A 176 15.45 20.63 9.77
N GLY A 177 14.40 21.37 10.11
CA GLY A 177 14.46 22.81 10.38
C GLY A 177 14.28 23.73 9.17
N VAL A 178 14.06 23.18 7.97
CA VAL A 178 13.65 23.97 6.79
C VAL A 178 12.24 24.53 7.01
N THR A 179 12.05 25.82 6.67
CA THR A 179 10.75 26.50 6.72
C THR A 179 9.72 25.76 5.87
N GLY A 180 8.53 25.49 6.43
CA GLY A 180 7.46 24.75 5.76
C GLY A 180 7.46 23.24 6.00
N ALA A 181 8.55 22.64 6.52
CA ALA A 181 8.59 21.22 6.82
C ALA A 181 7.52 20.82 7.86
N ARG A 182 6.77 19.76 7.58
CA ARG A 182 5.74 19.15 8.45
C ARG A 182 6.37 18.13 9.41
N PRO A 183 5.78 17.89 10.60
CA PRO A 183 6.08 16.70 11.40
C PRO A 183 5.70 15.41 10.64
N GLY A 184 6.15 14.27 11.16
CA GLY A 184 5.93 12.92 10.59
C GLY A 184 7.21 12.07 10.56
N GLY A 185 8.40 12.68 10.67
CA GLY A 185 9.66 11.92 10.65
C GLY A 185 10.05 11.35 9.28
N CYS A 186 9.50 11.90 8.19
CA CYS A 186 9.68 11.38 6.83
C CYS A 186 11.16 11.23 6.43
N THR A 187 11.47 10.07 5.84
CA THR A 187 12.67 9.87 5.02
C THR A 187 12.45 10.44 3.62
N ARG A 188 13.50 10.44 2.78
CA ARG A 188 13.29 10.44 1.32
C ARG A 188 12.44 9.24 0.86
N ASP A 189 11.87 9.34 -0.34
CA ASP A 189 11.33 8.19 -1.09
C ASP A 189 12.47 7.30 -1.60
N LEU A 190 12.31 5.98 -1.64
CA LEU A 190 13.29 5.03 -2.18
C LEU A 190 12.70 4.35 -3.40
N VAL A 191 13.49 4.16 -4.45
CA VAL A 191 12.95 3.59 -5.70
C VAL A 191 12.64 2.08 -5.63
N HIS A 192 11.47 1.72 -6.19
CA HIS A 192 10.82 0.41 -6.15
C HIS A 192 10.39 -0.03 -7.58
N ARG A 193 11.36 -0.33 -8.45
CA ARG A 193 11.14 -0.59 -9.89
C ARG A 193 11.26 -2.07 -10.25
N PHE A 194 10.47 -2.52 -11.23
CA PHE A 194 10.26 -3.94 -11.57
C PHE A 194 11.55 -4.76 -11.75
N TYR A 195 12.45 -4.34 -12.64
CA TYR A 195 13.71 -5.04 -12.90
C TYR A 195 14.75 -4.84 -11.80
N GLN A 196 14.71 -3.68 -11.14
CA GLN A 196 15.64 -3.38 -10.07
C GLN A 196 15.42 -4.29 -8.86
N GLU A 197 14.17 -4.54 -8.47
CA GLU A 197 13.91 -5.41 -7.33
C GLU A 197 14.46 -6.82 -7.56
N GLN A 198 14.33 -7.35 -8.78
CA GLN A 198 14.93 -8.64 -9.17
C GLN A 198 16.46 -8.64 -8.97
N TYR A 199 17.14 -7.54 -9.31
CA TYR A 199 18.57 -7.35 -9.04
C TYR A 199 18.87 -7.25 -7.53
N GLN A 200 18.03 -6.59 -6.72
CA GLN A 200 18.17 -6.45 -5.27
C GLN A 200 17.99 -7.78 -4.52
N ILE A 201 16.99 -8.57 -4.91
CA ILE A 201 16.70 -9.93 -4.43
C ILE A 201 17.85 -10.90 -4.76
N HIS A 202 18.46 -10.74 -5.94
CA HIS A 202 19.69 -11.42 -6.37
C HIS A 202 19.62 -12.95 -6.31
N GLY A 203 18.50 -13.53 -6.72
CA GLY A 203 18.27 -14.99 -6.60
C GLY A 203 18.18 -15.45 -5.15
N GLY A 204 17.50 -14.66 -4.31
CA GLY A 204 17.12 -15.04 -2.95
C GLY A 204 18.22 -14.85 -1.90
N ARG A 205 19.27 -14.13 -2.25
CA ARG A 205 20.36 -13.77 -1.33
C ARG A 205 20.04 -12.52 -0.53
N GLN A 206 19.15 -11.67 -1.04
CA GLN A 206 18.74 -10.41 -0.42
C GLN A 206 19.92 -9.45 -0.14
N ASP A 207 21.00 -9.53 -0.93
CA ASP A 207 22.30 -8.89 -0.63
C ASP A 207 22.59 -7.64 -1.48
N ARG A 208 21.68 -7.21 -2.37
CA ARG A 208 21.92 -6.11 -3.32
C ARG A 208 21.01 -4.89 -3.19
N TYR A 209 20.24 -4.77 -2.12
CA TYR A 209 19.32 -3.65 -1.91
C TYR A 209 20.06 -2.30 -1.86
N VAL A 210 21.20 -2.24 -1.15
CA VAL A 210 22.03 -1.01 -1.05
C VAL A 210 22.65 -0.62 -2.40
N THR A 211 23.22 -1.56 -3.14
CA THR A 211 23.86 -1.29 -4.43
C THR A 211 22.85 -0.98 -5.53
N GLY A 212 21.74 -1.72 -5.54
CA GLY A 212 20.66 -1.56 -6.51
C GLY A 212 19.77 -0.37 -6.24
N GLY A 213 19.68 0.14 -5.01
CA GLY A 213 18.81 1.25 -4.63
C GLY A 213 19.43 2.63 -4.85
N ASP A 214 18.60 3.62 -5.20
CA ASP A 214 19.04 5.01 -5.35
C ASP A 214 19.24 5.73 -4.00
N ALA A 215 18.60 5.23 -2.95
CA ALA A 215 18.74 5.68 -1.56
C ALA A 215 19.87 4.99 -0.78
N ALA A 216 20.63 4.12 -1.44
CA ALA A 216 21.80 3.44 -0.88
C ALA A 216 21.52 2.80 0.50
N GLY A 217 22.22 3.21 1.54
CA GLY A 217 22.11 2.66 2.90
C GLY A 217 20.73 2.76 3.54
N LEU A 218 19.89 3.72 3.15
CA LEU A 218 18.54 3.87 3.71
C LEU A 218 17.65 2.65 3.41
N THR A 219 17.95 1.87 2.36
CA THR A 219 17.27 0.59 2.07
C THR A 219 17.34 -0.40 3.25
N MET A 220 18.34 -0.28 4.14
CA MET A 220 18.50 -1.09 5.35
C MET A 220 17.88 -0.45 6.61
N GLY A 221 17.18 0.68 6.48
CA GLY A 221 16.46 1.30 7.59
C GLY A 221 15.26 0.45 8.00
N VAL A 222 15.00 0.35 9.30
CA VAL A 222 13.78 -0.26 9.87
C VAL A 222 13.19 0.65 10.94
N TYR A 223 11.88 0.70 11.07
CA TYR A 223 11.22 1.44 12.14
C TYR A 223 11.27 0.68 13.47
N ASP A 224 11.12 1.40 14.58
CA ASP A 224 10.83 0.76 15.87
C ASP A 224 9.37 0.32 15.89
N THR A 225 9.11 -0.94 15.51
CA THR A 225 7.77 -1.54 15.43
C THR A 225 6.89 -1.27 16.66
N ARG A 226 7.47 -1.08 17.86
CA ARG A 226 6.71 -0.86 19.10
C ARG A 226 6.21 0.57 19.27
N ARG A 227 6.62 1.49 18.40
CA ARG A 227 6.24 2.91 18.40
C ARG A 227 5.20 3.24 17.35
N LEU A 228 4.96 2.33 16.41
CA LEU A 228 3.92 2.44 15.40
C LEU A 228 2.53 2.52 16.06
N PRO A 229 1.64 3.42 15.63
CA PRO A 229 0.25 3.47 16.08
C PRO A 229 -0.48 2.13 15.94
N ILE A 230 -0.32 1.41 14.82
CA ILE A 230 -0.93 0.09 14.61
C ILE A 230 -0.50 -0.95 15.64
N TRP A 231 0.79 -1.01 15.99
CA TRP A 231 1.28 -1.92 17.04
C TRP A 231 0.69 -1.54 18.40
N THR A 232 0.70 -0.24 18.73
CA THR A 232 0.15 0.30 19.98
C THR A 232 -1.33 -0.01 20.13
N TYR A 233 -2.11 0.14 19.05
CA TYR A 233 -3.52 -0.22 19.01
C TYR A 233 -3.73 -1.72 19.26
N LEU A 234 -3.03 -2.60 18.52
CA LEU A 234 -3.25 -4.05 18.61
C LEU A 234 -2.72 -4.71 19.89
N HIS A 235 -1.82 -4.03 20.63
CA HIS A 235 -1.35 -4.44 21.95
C HIS A 235 -2.10 -3.77 23.11
N SER A 236 -3.06 -2.89 22.82
CA SER A 236 -3.89 -2.23 23.83
C SER A 236 -4.95 -3.18 24.43
N ALA A 237 -5.39 -2.86 25.66
CA ALA A 237 -6.46 -3.63 26.31
C ALA A 237 -7.79 -3.45 25.56
N GLY A 238 -8.43 -4.56 25.19
CA GLY A 238 -9.68 -4.57 24.42
C GLY A 238 -9.51 -4.49 22.90
N ALA A 239 -8.27 -4.50 22.38
CA ALA A 239 -8.00 -4.58 20.95
C ALA A 239 -8.63 -5.83 20.30
N PRO A 240 -9.06 -5.74 19.02
CA PRO A 240 -9.53 -6.90 18.27
C PRO A 240 -8.45 -7.97 18.18
N LYS A 241 -8.85 -9.23 18.04
CA LYS A 241 -7.89 -10.31 17.76
C LYS A 241 -7.43 -10.22 16.31
N TYR A 242 -6.17 -10.59 16.10
CA TYR A 242 -5.49 -10.43 14.83
C TYR A 242 -4.49 -11.56 14.59
N VAL A 243 -4.30 -11.94 13.34
CA VAL A 243 -3.21 -12.82 12.91
C VAL A 243 -2.25 -12.00 12.07
N ILE A 244 -0.96 -12.07 12.39
CA ILE A 244 0.09 -11.53 11.55
C ILE A 244 0.56 -12.63 10.58
N ALA A 245 0.47 -12.36 9.28
CA ALA A 245 0.93 -13.28 8.24
C ALA A 245 2.37 -12.91 7.89
N ASP A 246 3.35 -13.66 8.42
CA ASP A 246 4.77 -13.31 8.30
C ASP A 246 5.45 -13.87 7.05
N ARG A 247 4.66 -14.37 6.10
CA ARG A 247 5.08 -14.83 4.76
C ARG A 247 4.11 -14.40 3.66
N PHE A 248 3.62 -13.16 3.77
CA PHE A 248 2.83 -12.50 2.75
C PHE A 248 3.73 -11.66 1.84
N PHE A 249 3.74 -11.97 0.55
CA PHE A 249 4.58 -11.31 -0.46
C PHE A 249 3.74 -10.43 -1.38
N GLN A 250 4.33 -9.35 -1.92
CA GLN A 250 3.66 -8.59 -2.97
C GLN A 250 3.48 -9.46 -4.23
N GLY A 251 2.35 -9.32 -4.92
CA GLY A 251 1.96 -10.17 -6.05
C GLY A 251 2.97 -10.17 -7.21
N ALA A 252 3.58 -9.03 -7.48
CA ALA A 252 4.58 -8.83 -8.53
C ALA A 252 5.77 -7.97 -8.06
N PHE A 253 6.92 -8.08 -8.73
CA PHE A 253 8.05 -7.19 -8.52
C PHE A 253 7.69 -5.73 -8.85
N GLY A 254 8.38 -4.77 -8.22
CA GLY A 254 8.24 -3.36 -8.49
C GLY A 254 6.98 -2.72 -7.89
N GLY A 255 6.64 -1.56 -8.48
CA GLY A 255 5.93 -0.51 -7.76
C GLY A 255 4.41 -0.63 -7.64
N SER A 256 3.84 0.30 -6.86
CA SER A 256 2.42 0.39 -6.49
C SER A 256 1.46 0.14 -7.67
N PHE A 257 1.70 0.78 -8.83
CA PHE A 257 0.89 0.58 -10.05
C PHE A 257 0.67 -0.91 -10.34
N LEU A 258 1.74 -1.70 -10.45
CA LEU A 258 1.63 -3.10 -10.89
C LEU A 258 0.95 -3.95 -9.82
N ASN A 259 1.30 -3.76 -8.55
CA ASN A 259 0.70 -4.52 -7.46
C ASN A 259 -0.79 -4.20 -7.24
N HIS A 260 -1.28 -3.01 -7.61
CA HIS A 260 -2.72 -2.72 -7.67
C HIS A 260 -3.42 -3.50 -8.80
N GLN A 261 -2.78 -3.73 -9.95
CA GLN A 261 -3.33 -4.58 -11.02
C GLN A 261 -3.37 -6.05 -10.59
N TRP A 262 -2.34 -6.52 -9.90
CA TRP A 262 -2.28 -7.89 -9.38
C TRP A 262 -3.32 -8.14 -8.27
N LEU A 263 -3.62 -7.16 -7.43
CA LEU A 263 -4.69 -7.25 -6.42
C LEU A 263 -6.08 -7.51 -7.01
N ILE A 264 -6.38 -7.00 -8.21
CA ILE A 264 -7.74 -7.04 -8.78
C ILE A 264 -7.88 -7.88 -10.06
N ALA A 265 -6.79 -8.28 -10.72
CA ALA A 265 -6.80 -9.09 -11.94
C ALA A 265 -5.75 -10.22 -11.98
N GLY A 266 -4.87 -10.33 -10.98
CA GLY A 266 -3.88 -11.41 -10.88
C GLY A 266 -2.89 -11.50 -12.05
N ARG A 267 -2.63 -10.38 -12.74
CA ARG A 267 -1.81 -10.31 -13.96
C ARG A 267 -1.21 -8.91 -14.19
N ALA A 268 -0.09 -8.85 -14.91
CA ALA A 268 0.41 -7.60 -15.48
C ALA A 268 -0.45 -7.18 -16.70
N PRO A 269 -0.84 -5.90 -16.83
CA PRO A 269 -1.49 -5.41 -18.05
C PRO A 269 -0.55 -5.45 -19.26
N VAL A 270 -1.13 -5.66 -20.44
CA VAL A 270 -0.44 -5.57 -21.73
C VAL A 270 -0.82 -4.24 -22.38
N ASP A 271 0.17 -3.47 -22.83
CA ASP A 271 -0.07 -2.33 -23.70
C ASP A 271 -0.42 -2.83 -25.10
N THR A 272 -1.56 -2.37 -25.64
CA THR A 272 -2.02 -2.73 -26.99
C THR A 272 -2.04 -1.53 -27.93
N SER A 273 -1.41 -0.41 -27.56
CA SER A 273 -1.47 0.88 -28.28
C SER A 273 -0.92 0.79 -29.70
N ALA A 274 0.16 0.04 -29.91
CA ALA A 274 0.77 -0.18 -31.21
C ALA A 274 0.13 -1.34 -32.02
N GLY A 275 -0.87 -2.03 -31.46
CA GLY A 275 -1.35 -3.31 -31.96
C GLY A 275 -0.39 -4.48 -31.66
N PRO A 276 -0.77 -5.74 -31.93
CA PRO A 276 0.05 -6.90 -31.58
C PRO A 276 1.41 -6.88 -32.28
N GLY A 277 2.50 -6.74 -31.51
CA GLY A 277 3.87 -6.67 -32.03
C GLY A 277 4.23 -5.37 -32.75
N GLY A 278 3.46 -4.30 -32.54
CA GLY A 278 3.80 -2.97 -33.05
C GLY A 278 4.88 -2.26 -32.22
N PRO A 279 5.49 -1.17 -32.73
CA PRO A 279 6.51 -0.43 -32.00
C PRO A 279 5.91 0.41 -30.87
N HIS A 280 6.13 0.02 -29.62
CA HIS A 280 5.82 0.86 -28.45
C HIS A 280 6.91 1.93 -28.29
N GLU A 281 6.75 3.04 -29.02
CA GLU A 281 7.76 4.11 -29.18
C GLU A 281 8.29 4.62 -27.83
N GLY A 282 9.51 4.18 -27.49
CA GLY A 282 10.23 4.63 -26.30
C GLY A 282 9.78 4.03 -24.95
N LEU A 283 8.68 3.27 -24.88
CA LEU A 283 8.12 2.80 -23.60
C LEU A 283 8.75 1.51 -23.05
N HIS A 284 9.41 0.70 -23.89
CA HIS A 284 10.17 -0.47 -23.42
C HIS A 284 11.40 -0.10 -22.62
N SER A 285 11.63 -0.78 -21.51
CA SER A 285 12.90 -0.72 -20.78
C SER A 285 14.06 -1.32 -21.60
N VAL A 286 15.29 -0.97 -21.23
CA VAL A 286 16.53 -1.58 -21.73
C VAL A 286 17.36 -1.95 -20.51
N VAL A 287 17.58 -3.25 -20.32
CA VAL A 287 18.37 -3.80 -19.21
C VAL A 287 19.75 -4.21 -19.66
N ASP A 288 20.74 -4.17 -18.76
CA ASP A 288 22.06 -4.75 -19.03
C ASP A 288 22.09 -6.27 -18.78
N ALA A 289 23.28 -6.87 -18.88
CA ALA A 289 23.50 -8.30 -18.66
C ALA A 289 23.18 -8.76 -17.22
N ALA A 290 23.19 -7.87 -16.22
CA ALA A 290 22.78 -8.17 -14.85
C ALA A 290 21.26 -8.01 -14.64
N GLY A 291 20.52 -7.63 -15.68
CA GLY A 291 19.08 -7.35 -15.62
C GLY A 291 18.75 -5.95 -15.10
N PHE A 292 19.74 -5.06 -14.92
CA PHE A 292 19.50 -3.75 -14.30
C PHE A 292 19.11 -2.69 -15.35
N PRO A 293 18.07 -1.87 -15.12
CA PRO A 293 17.55 -0.95 -16.12
C PRO A 293 18.08 0.49 -16.01
N ALA A 294 18.75 0.87 -14.91
CA ALA A 294 18.92 2.27 -14.58
C ALA A 294 20.38 2.77 -14.60
N ALA A 295 20.55 3.98 -15.14
CA ALA A 295 21.78 4.76 -15.06
C ALA A 295 21.64 5.85 -13.98
N GLY A 296 22.77 6.38 -13.49
CA GLY A 296 22.79 7.49 -12.51
C GLY A 296 22.63 7.09 -11.04
N TYR A 297 22.49 5.80 -10.74
CA TYR A 297 22.41 5.29 -9.37
C TYR A 297 23.73 5.49 -8.64
N PRO A 298 23.76 5.73 -7.31
CA PRO A 298 24.98 6.12 -6.62
C PRO A 298 26.06 5.03 -6.69
N LEU A 299 25.66 3.76 -6.57
CA LEU A 299 26.55 2.60 -6.37
C LEU A 299 26.54 1.59 -7.52
N TYR A 300 25.73 1.82 -8.56
CA TYR A 300 25.66 0.96 -9.75
C TYR A 300 26.20 1.68 -11.00
N ARG A 301 26.98 0.96 -11.81
CA ARG A 301 27.52 1.43 -13.09
C ARG A 301 27.18 0.41 -14.17
N PRO A 302 26.17 0.66 -15.04
CA PRO A 302 25.80 -0.27 -16.09
C PRO A 302 26.94 -0.38 -17.13
N ALA A 303 27.19 -1.60 -17.62
CA ALA A 303 28.23 -1.86 -18.62
C ALA A 303 27.82 -1.48 -20.06
N THR A 304 26.52 -1.35 -20.30
CA THR A 304 25.90 -0.98 -21.58
C THR A 304 24.95 0.21 -21.36
N PRO A 305 24.49 0.88 -22.44
CA PRO A 305 23.34 1.77 -22.33
C PRO A 305 22.13 1.02 -21.76
N VAL A 306 21.45 1.63 -20.80
CA VAL A 306 20.25 1.11 -20.13
C VAL A 306 19.21 2.21 -20.01
N LYS A 307 17.94 1.83 -19.83
CA LYS A 307 16.81 2.75 -19.67
C LYS A 307 15.68 2.06 -18.89
N ASP A 308 15.26 2.64 -17.77
CA ASP A 308 14.07 2.22 -17.05
C ASP A 308 12.84 2.96 -17.60
N ALA A 309 11.80 2.23 -17.98
CA ALA A 309 10.61 2.77 -18.66
C ALA A 309 9.34 1.99 -18.27
N GLN A 310 8.18 2.41 -18.77
CA GLN A 310 6.86 1.88 -18.37
C GLN A 310 6.70 0.38 -18.61
N LEU A 311 7.18 -0.11 -19.75
CA LEU A 311 7.03 -1.50 -20.16
C LEU A 311 8.27 -2.33 -19.84
N THR A 312 8.08 -3.65 -19.81
CA THR A 312 9.16 -4.62 -19.92
C THR A 312 10.06 -4.34 -21.13
N GLN A 313 11.30 -4.84 -21.12
CA GLN A 313 12.14 -4.87 -22.32
C GLN A 313 11.39 -5.53 -23.48
N ALA A 314 11.61 -5.06 -24.71
CA ALA A 314 11.06 -5.71 -25.89
C ALA A 314 11.62 -7.14 -26.00
N CYS A 315 10.80 -8.12 -26.38
CA CYS A 315 11.31 -9.46 -26.69
C CYS A 315 12.07 -9.45 -28.02
N GLY A 316 13.11 -10.28 -28.13
CA GLY A 316 13.88 -10.46 -29.36
C GLY A 316 15.31 -10.95 -29.10
N PRO A 317 16.14 -11.08 -30.15
CA PRO A 317 17.52 -11.59 -30.02
C PRO A 317 18.45 -10.76 -29.12
N ALA A 318 18.11 -9.49 -28.86
CA ALA A 318 18.85 -8.58 -27.99
C ALA A 318 18.30 -8.50 -26.55
N ALA A 319 17.19 -9.18 -26.25
CA ALA A 319 16.60 -9.18 -24.91
C ALA A 319 17.47 -10.01 -23.94
N ASN A 320 17.59 -9.56 -22.68
CA ASN A 320 18.21 -10.37 -21.64
C ASN A 320 17.24 -11.54 -21.28
N PRO A 321 17.59 -12.81 -21.53
CA PRO A 321 16.68 -13.94 -21.33
C PRO A 321 16.45 -14.30 -19.86
N ALA A 322 17.17 -13.69 -18.92
CA ALA A 322 17.04 -13.95 -17.49
C ALA A 322 15.88 -13.20 -16.80
N VAL A 323 15.28 -12.21 -17.47
CA VAL A 323 14.21 -11.37 -16.94
C VAL A 323 13.07 -11.22 -17.95
N ALA A 324 11.85 -10.92 -17.47
CA ALA A 324 10.66 -10.83 -18.33
C ALA A 324 10.84 -9.90 -19.54
N CYS A 325 10.17 -10.19 -20.66
CA CYS A 325 10.12 -9.33 -21.85
C CYS A 325 8.69 -9.26 -22.41
N GLY A 326 8.44 -8.29 -23.29
CA GLY A 326 7.20 -8.10 -24.01
C GLY A 326 6.63 -6.70 -23.83
N ASP A 327 5.32 -6.57 -24.04
CA ASP A 327 4.59 -5.30 -24.04
C ASP A 327 3.86 -5.07 -22.69
N TYR A 328 4.37 -5.66 -21.60
CA TYR A 328 3.73 -5.62 -20.29
C TYR A 328 4.06 -4.32 -19.56
N ALA A 329 3.03 -3.61 -19.11
CA ALA A 329 3.20 -2.46 -18.23
C ALA A 329 3.57 -2.93 -16.82
N VAL A 330 4.77 -2.53 -16.36
CA VAL A 330 5.35 -2.98 -15.08
C VAL A 330 5.84 -1.86 -14.18
N ASN A 331 6.06 -0.66 -14.74
CA ASN A 331 6.36 0.56 -14.01
C ASN A 331 5.22 1.58 -14.18
N THR A 332 5.20 2.63 -13.35
CA THR A 332 4.13 3.64 -13.28
C THR A 332 3.73 4.19 -14.65
N ILE A 333 2.49 3.88 -15.06
CA ILE A 333 1.80 4.36 -16.27
C ILE A 333 0.39 4.82 -15.87
N GLN A 334 -0.15 5.86 -16.50
CA GLN A 334 -1.46 6.43 -16.14
C GLN A 334 -2.64 5.63 -16.72
N PRO A 335 -3.83 5.68 -16.10
CA PRO A 335 -5.03 5.09 -16.67
C PRO A 335 -5.43 5.78 -17.99
N GLY A 336 -6.01 5.02 -18.91
CA GLY A 336 -6.51 5.53 -20.20
C GLY A 336 -7.87 6.24 -20.12
N ALA A 337 -8.55 6.18 -18.98
CA ALA A 337 -9.77 6.94 -18.71
C ALA A 337 -9.56 7.88 -17.51
N ALA A 338 -10.30 8.99 -17.51
CA ALA A 338 -10.32 9.93 -16.39
C ALA A 338 -10.84 9.26 -15.09
N PRO A 339 -10.45 9.76 -13.89
CA PRO A 339 -9.36 10.71 -13.66
C PRO A 339 -8.02 10.08 -14.03
N GLN A 340 -7.15 10.84 -14.68
CA GLN A 340 -5.85 10.40 -15.18
C GLN A 340 -4.81 11.48 -14.90
N GLY A 341 -3.59 11.07 -14.56
CA GLY A 341 -2.48 12.00 -14.37
C GLY A 341 -1.76 12.37 -15.67
N ASP A 342 -0.64 13.05 -15.49
CA ASP A 342 0.30 13.36 -16.56
C ASP A 342 1.25 12.18 -16.86
N GLY A 343 1.76 12.15 -18.09
CA GLY A 343 2.69 11.12 -18.58
C GLY A 343 2.03 10.06 -19.48
N PRO A 344 2.77 8.99 -19.82
CA PRO A 344 2.27 7.90 -20.67
C PRO A 344 1.02 7.23 -20.08
N ARG A 345 0.12 6.78 -20.96
CA ARG A 345 -1.17 6.16 -20.60
C ARG A 345 -1.29 4.78 -21.21
N LEU A 346 -1.86 3.85 -20.45
CA LEU A 346 -2.23 2.54 -20.96
C LEU A 346 -3.60 2.62 -21.67
N PRO A 347 -3.79 2.00 -22.85
CA PRO A 347 -5.11 1.80 -23.44
C PRO A 347 -6.06 1.06 -22.49
N LEU A 348 -7.37 1.29 -22.64
CA LEU A 348 -8.37 0.62 -21.79
C LEU A 348 -8.39 -0.89 -22.03
N ILE A 349 -8.16 -1.64 -20.95
CA ILE A 349 -8.14 -3.10 -20.92
C ILE A 349 -9.56 -3.62 -21.19
N SER A 350 -9.70 -4.47 -22.20
CA SER A 350 -11.01 -5.03 -22.58
C SER A 350 -11.50 -6.11 -21.62
N ALA A 351 -12.82 -6.35 -21.58
CA ALA A 351 -13.46 -7.39 -20.76
C ALA A 351 -13.01 -8.84 -21.04
N LYS A 352 -12.12 -9.08 -22.01
CA LYS A 352 -11.41 -10.36 -22.19
C LYS A 352 -10.44 -10.67 -21.05
N HIS A 353 -10.03 -9.65 -20.29
CA HIS A 353 -9.22 -9.78 -19.08
C HIS A 353 -10.08 -9.29 -17.90
N PRO A 354 -10.86 -10.19 -17.28
CA PRO A 354 -11.78 -9.82 -16.22
C PRO A 354 -11.05 -9.44 -14.94
N THR A 355 -11.61 -8.49 -14.21
CA THR A 355 -11.24 -8.16 -12.83
C THR A 355 -12.09 -8.94 -11.85
N ILE A 356 -11.72 -8.93 -10.57
CA ILE A 356 -12.54 -9.49 -9.49
C ILE A 356 -13.87 -8.75 -9.35
N GLY A 357 -13.88 -7.45 -9.67
CA GLY A 357 -15.09 -6.65 -9.75
C GLY A 357 -16.06 -7.15 -10.81
N ASP A 358 -15.57 -7.53 -12.00
CA ASP A 358 -16.39 -8.12 -13.06
C ASP A 358 -17.00 -9.45 -12.60
N ARG A 359 -16.23 -10.28 -11.87
CA ARG A 359 -16.72 -11.55 -11.31
C ARG A 359 -17.81 -11.34 -10.25
N LEU A 360 -17.62 -10.36 -9.37
CA LEU A 360 -18.58 -10.01 -8.31
C LEU A 360 -19.88 -9.43 -8.91
N THR A 361 -19.78 -8.47 -9.83
CA THR A 361 -20.92 -7.88 -10.55
C THR A 361 -21.68 -8.94 -11.36
N ALA A 362 -20.99 -9.83 -12.08
CA ALA A 362 -21.63 -10.90 -12.85
C ALA A 362 -22.43 -11.88 -11.98
N LYS A 363 -22.09 -12.00 -10.67
CA LYS A 363 -22.81 -12.83 -9.70
C LYS A 363 -23.80 -12.04 -8.83
N GLY A 364 -23.99 -10.74 -9.09
CA GLY A 364 -24.88 -9.87 -8.31
C GLY A 364 -24.44 -9.66 -6.87
N ILE A 365 -23.13 -9.80 -6.59
CA ILE A 365 -22.58 -9.61 -5.25
C ILE A 365 -22.17 -8.15 -5.07
N ASP A 366 -22.63 -7.51 -4.00
CA ASP A 366 -22.30 -6.11 -3.71
C ASP A 366 -20.82 -5.95 -3.35
N TRP A 367 -20.15 -5.01 -4.01
CA TRP A 367 -18.73 -4.72 -3.83
C TRP A 367 -18.42 -3.26 -4.17
N ALA A 368 -17.29 -2.75 -3.66
CA ALA A 368 -16.77 -1.44 -4.04
C ALA A 368 -15.26 -1.32 -3.85
N TRP A 369 -14.65 -0.44 -4.65
CA TRP A 369 -13.34 0.13 -4.38
C TRP A 369 -13.52 1.55 -3.82
N TYR A 370 -12.92 1.81 -2.67
CA TYR A 370 -12.94 3.09 -2.00
C TYR A 370 -11.54 3.70 -2.02
N SER A 371 -11.40 4.88 -2.63
CA SER A 371 -10.12 5.61 -2.69
C SER A 371 -10.29 6.96 -2.02
N GLY A 372 -9.34 7.34 -1.17
CA GLY A 372 -9.31 8.69 -0.58
C GLY A 372 -9.18 9.75 -1.68
N GLY A 373 -10.03 10.79 -1.63
CA GLY A 373 -10.05 11.89 -2.60
C GLY A 373 -10.68 11.57 -3.97
N TRP A 374 -11.28 10.37 -4.13
CA TRP A 374 -11.91 9.96 -5.39
C TRP A 374 -13.03 10.90 -5.84
N ALA A 375 -13.87 11.38 -4.93
CA ALA A 375 -15.01 12.22 -5.31
C ALA A 375 -14.58 13.55 -5.93
N ASP A 376 -13.49 14.14 -5.43
CA ASP A 376 -12.92 15.37 -5.98
C ASP A 376 -12.13 15.12 -7.27
N ALA A 377 -11.41 13.99 -7.38
CA ALA A 377 -10.77 13.58 -8.63
C ALA A 377 -11.79 13.35 -9.77
N GLU A 378 -12.90 12.65 -9.48
CA GLU A 378 -14.01 12.41 -10.40
C GLU A 378 -14.69 13.72 -10.83
N ALA A 379 -14.81 14.68 -9.91
CA ALA A 379 -15.35 16.00 -10.18
C ALA A 379 -14.35 16.97 -10.86
N GLY A 380 -13.20 16.47 -11.34
CA GLY A 380 -12.19 17.24 -12.07
C GLY A 380 -11.37 18.21 -11.20
N ARG A 381 -11.33 18.00 -9.88
CA ARG A 381 -10.57 18.81 -8.91
C ARG A 381 -9.72 17.92 -7.97
N PRO A 382 -8.90 16.99 -8.49
CA PRO A 382 -8.12 16.06 -7.67
C PRO A 382 -7.24 16.81 -6.65
N GLY A 383 -7.16 16.26 -5.44
CA GLY A 383 -6.22 16.74 -4.43
C GLY A 383 -4.76 16.55 -4.87
N PRO A 384 -3.81 17.36 -4.37
CA PRO A 384 -2.42 17.36 -4.85
C PRO A 384 -1.62 16.10 -4.50
N LEU A 385 -2.17 15.17 -3.72
CA LEU A 385 -1.61 13.86 -3.41
C LEU A 385 -2.56 12.72 -3.86
N PHE A 386 -3.49 12.99 -4.79
CA PHE A 386 -4.34 11.95 -5.37
C PHE A 386 -3.53 11.09 -6.34
N GLN A 387 -3.42 9.79 -6.03
CA GLN A 387 -2.61 8.85 -6.80
C GLN A 387 -3.46 8.12 -7.85
N TYR A 388 -3.56 8.70 -9.04
CA TYR A 388 -4.34 8.13 -10.17
C TYR A 388 -4.02 6.66 -10.47
N HIS A 389 -2.76 6.28 -10.34
CA HIS A 389 -2.28 4.93 -10.65
C HIS A 389 -2.60 3.90 -9.56
N HIS A 390 -3.18 4.34 -8.43
CA HIS A 390 -3.71 3.46 -7.36
C HIS A 390 -5.21 3.19 -7.51
N GLN A 391 -5.84 3.66 -8.60
CA GLN A 391 -7.19 3.26 -8.99
C GLN A 391 -7.12 2.22 -10.12
N PRO A 392 -6.88 0.92 -9.83
CA PRO A 392 -6.62 -0.06 -10.88
C PRO A 392 -7.82 -0.30 -11.79
N PHE A 393 -9.05 -0.12 -11.31
CA PHE A 393 -10.25 -0.26 -12.13
C PHE A 393 -10.33 0.80 -13.24
N ALA A 394 -9.74 2.00 -13.08
CA ALA A 394 -9.75 3.04 -14.11
C ALA A 394 -8.98 2.66 -15.40
N TYR A 395 -8.22 1.56 -15.38
CA TYR A 395 -7.52 1.01 -16.54
C TYR A 395 -8.42 0.10 -17.39
N PHE A 396 -9.61 -0.29 -16.91
CA PHE A 396 -10.48 -1.29 -17.56
C PHE A 396 -11.71 -0.64 -18.20
N ALA A 397 -12.03 -1.06 -19.43
CA ALA A 397 -13.11 -0.48 -20.22
C ALA A 397 -14.50 -0.58 -19.55
N ALA A 398 -14.73 -1.60 -18.71
CA ALA A 398 -15.97 -1.81 -17.96
C ALA A 398 -16.23 -0.76 -16.85
N TYR A 399 -15.23 0.08 -16.55
CA TYR A 399 -15.22 1.07 -15.46
C TYR A 399 -14.93 2.50 -15.95
N ALA A 400 -14.90 2.73 -17.26
CA ALA A 400 -14.75 4.06 -17.83
C ALA A 400 -15.95 4.97 -17.47
N PRO A 401 -15.80 6.30 -17.50
CA PRO A 401 -16.91 7.24 -17.29
C PRO A 401 -18.15 6.89 -18.13
N GLY A 402 -19.33 6.91 -17.50
CA GLY A 402 -20.60 6.55 -18.13
C GLY A 402 -20.93 5.05 -18.17
N THR A 403 -20.01 4.17 -17.76
CA THR A 403 -20.29 2.72 -17.65
C THR A 403 -20.95 2.35 -16.31
N PRO A 404 -21.72 1.25 -16.23
CA PRO A 404 -22.29 0.78 -14.95
C PRO A 404 -21.24 0.42 -13.90
N GLY A 405 -20.09 -0.14 -14.31
CA GLY A 405 -19.00 -0.51 -13.40
C GLY A 405 -18.46 0.68 -12.61
N ARG A 406 -18.55 1.89 -13.17
CA ARG A 406 -18.10 3.13 -12.54
C ARG A 406 -18.75 3.39 -11.17
N ALA A 407 -19.99 2.94 -10.96
CA ALA A 407 -20.71 3.13 -9.70
C ALA A 407 -20.11 2.38 -8.50
N HIS A 408 -19.20 1.42 -8.75
CA HIS A 408 -18.46 0.70 -7.71
C HIS A 408 -17.20 1.45 -7.23
N LEU A 409 -16.76 2.48 -7.96
CA LEU A 409 -15.61 3.31 -7.59
C LEU A 409 -16.11 4.50 -6.77
N LYS A 410 -15.70 4.55 -5.50
CA LYS A 410 -16.27 5.42 -4.47
C LYS A 410 -15.16 6.12 -3.69
N ASP A 411 -15.54 7.18 -2.99
CA ASP A 411 -14.66 7.88 -2.06
C ASP A 411 -14.61 7.17 -0.70
N GLU A 412 -13.46 7.20 -0.04
CA GLU A 412 -13.25 6.62 1.30
C GLU A 412 -14.26 7.10 2.36
N THR A 413 -14.74 8.34 2.26
CA THR A 413 -15.82 8.84 3.14
C THR A 413 -17.12 8.03 3.02
N ALA A 414 -17.36 7.39 1.88
CA ALA A 414 -18.48 6.47 1.68
C ALA A 414 -18.25 5.10 2.35
N PHE A 415 -17.00 4.63 2.44
CA PHE A 415 -16.64 3.43 3.23
C PHE A 415 -16.88 3.66 4.72
N VAL A 416 -16.36 4.77 5.26
CA VAL A 416 -16.57 5.19 6.65
C VAL A 416 -18.07 5.30 6.98
N THR A 417 -18.86 5.84 6.04
CA THR A 417 -20.31 5.93 6.16
C THR A 417 -20.98 4.54 6.16
N ALA A 418 -20.55 3.62 5.28
CA ALA A 418 -21.09 2.28 5.19
C ALA A 418 -20.80 1.43 6.43
N ALA A 419 -19.55 1.45 6.93
CA ALA A 419 -19.14 0.79 8.16
C ALA A 419 -19.96 1.25 9.38
N ARG A 420 -20.14 2.56 9.54
CA ARG A 420 -20.91 3.15 10.66
C ARG A 420 -22.40 2.85 10.59
N LYS A 421 -22.98 2.73 9.39
CA LYS A 421 -24.41 2.47 9.19
C LYS A 421 -24.79 0.99 9.16
N GLY A 422 -23.82 0.08 9.12
CA GLY A 422 -24.10 -1.34 8.93
C GLY A 422 -24.56 -1.66 7.49
N THR A 423 -23.96 -0.98 6.51
CA THR A 423 -24.24 -1.17 5.07
C THR A 423 -22.94 -1.41 4.28
N LEU A 424 -21.96 -2.12 4.86
CA LEU A 424 -20.78 -2.57 4.14
C LEU A 424 -21.17 -3.54 3.01
N PRO A 425 -20.51 -3.44 1.84
CA PRO A 425 -20.67 -4.42 0.77
C PRO A 425 -20.06 -5.77 1.17
N THR A 426 -20.30 -6.82 0.38
CA THR A 426 -19.71 -8.15 0.63
C THR A 426 -18.18 -8.11 0.49
N VAL A 427 -17.67 -7.34 -0.47
CA VAL A 427 -16.24 -7.09 -0.66
C VAL A 427 -15.97 -5.60 -0.75
N ALA A 428 -15.12 -5.07 0.13
CA ALA A 428 -14.64 -3.68 0.09
C ALA A 428 -13.12 -3.65 -0.06
N PHE A 429 -12.61 -2.88 -1.02
CA PHE A 429 -11.21 -2.49 -1.07
C PHE A 429 -11.09 -1.02 -0.66
N VAL A 430 -10.09 -0.67 0.14
CA VAL A 430 -9.85 0.68 0.66
C VAL A 430 -8.38 1.05 0.43
N LYS A 431 -8.16 2.13 -0.31
CA LYS A 431 -6.84 2.76 -0.50
C LYS A 431 -6.91 4.19 0.07
N PRO A 432 -6.20 4.49 1.18
CA PRO A 432 -6.19 5.83 1.74
C PRO A 432 -5.69 6.89 0.76
N TYR A 433 -6.00 8.16 1.05
CA TYR A 433 -5.45 9.28 0.29
C TYR A 433 -3.92 9.38 0.48
N GLY A 434 -3.20 9.99 -0.45
CA GLY A 434 -1.73 10.06 -0.41
C GLY A 434 -1.13 10.86 0.76
N ALA A 435 -1.92 11.50 1.62
CA ALA A 435 -1.41 12.05 2.88
C ALA A 435 -1.40 11.03 4.03
N GLU A 436 -2.14 9.93 3.85
CA GLU A 436 -2.60 9.00 4.89
C GLU A 436 -2.21 7.54 4.58
N ASN A 437 -1.50 7.28 3.48
CA ASN A 437 -1.15 5.94 2.99
C ASN A 437 0.26 5.46 3.37
N GLU A 438 0.93 6.09 4.32
CA GLU A 438 2.30 5.78 4.82
C GLU A 438 3.50 5.93 3.83
N HIS A 439 3.30 6.06 2.50
CA HIS A 439 4.37 6.15 1.48
C HIS A 439 5.54 7.11 1.82
N PRO A 440 6.79 6.63 1.89
CA PRO A 440 7.99 7.44 2.13
C PRO A 440 8.13 8.66 1.20
N GLY A 441 8.74 9.74 1.69
CA GLY A 441 9.00 10.95 0.91
C GLY A 441 7.86 11.97 0.85
N TYR A 442 6.58 11.56 0.80
CA TYR A 442 5.42 12.48 0.82
C TYR A 442 4.42 12.25 1.96
N ALA A 443 4.24 11.02 2.40
CA ALA A 443 3.50 10.66 3.61
C ALA A 443 4.47 10.23 4.72
N SER A 444 3.92 9.89 5.89
CA SER A 444 4.69 9.42 7.04
C SER A 444 3.97 8.28 7.75
N GLU A 445 4.73 7.26 8.14
CA GLU A 445 4.26 6.14 8.98
C GLU A 445 3.31 6.57 10.11
N PRO A 446 3.65 7.52 11.02
CA PRO A 446 2.76 7.84 12.14
C PRO A 446 1.40 8.42 11.71
N ASP A 447 1.38 9.38 10.77
CA ASP A 447 0.12 9.99 10.30
C ASP A 447 -0.76 8.96 9.55
N GLY A 448 -0.16 8.06 8.75
CA GLY A 448 -0.90 7.02 8.03
C GLY A 448 -1.35 5.87 8.93
N SER A 449 -0.51 5.44 9.87
CA SER A 449 -0.82 4.38 10.82
C SER A 449 -1.92 4.80 11.81
N ASP A 450 -1.96 6.09 12.19
CA ASP A 450 -3.11 6.65 12.94
C ASP A 450 -4.41 6.59 12.13
N HIS A 451 -4.37 6.87 10.81
CA HIS A 451 -5.53 6.76 9.90
C HIS A 451 -5.98 5.31 9.71
N LEU A 452 -5.05 4.39 9.47
CA LEU A 452 -5.30 2.94 9.45
C LEU A 452 -5.99 2.46 10.74
N VAL A 453 -5.51 2.91 11.91
CA VAL A 453 -6.14 2.60 13.20
C VAL A 453 -7.56 3.14 13.29
N ASP A 454 -7.85 4.33 12.76
CA ASP A 454 -9.20 4.90 12.75
C ASP A 454 -10.14 4.22 11.72
N LEU A 455 -9.64 3.71 10.60
CA LEU A 455 -10.36 2.81 9.70
C LEU A 455 -10.71 1.48 10.40
N LEU A 456 -9.72 0.85 11.05
CA LEU A 456 -9.92 -0.39 11.81
C LEU A 456 -10.92 -0.23 12.95
N ARG A 457 -10.84 0.87 13.72
CA ARG A 457 -11.84 1.23 14.74
C ARG A 457 -13.22 1.45 14.13
N THR A 458 -13.30 2.11 12.99
CA THR A 458 -14.56 2.36 12.28
C THR A 458 -15.26 1.07 11.86
N VAL A 459 -14.52 0.05 11.41
CA VAL A 459 -15.08 -1.29 11.11
C VAL A 459 -15.43 -2.05 12.39
N THR A 460 -14.50 -2.15 13.34
CA THR A 460 -14.63 -2.99 14.55
C THR A 460 -15.63 -2.47 15.57
N SER A 461 -16.04 -1.19 15.48
CA SER A 461 -17.15 -0.61 16.25
C SER A 461 -18.47 -0.54 15.47
N GLY A 462 -18.48 -0.92 14.19
CA GLY A 462 -19.65 -0.84 13.32
C GLY A 462 -20.67 -1.96 13.55
N PRO A 463 -21.94 -1.80 13.11
CA PRO A 463 -23.00 -2.79 13.34
C PRO A 463 -22.77 -4.18 12.70
N GLN A 464 -21.80 -4.30 11.78
CA GLN A 464 -21.43 -5.53 11.07
C GLN A 464 -20.10 -6.15 11.54
N ALA A 465 -19.48 -5.62 12.62
CA ALA A 465 -18.13 -6.00 13.05
C ALA A 465 -17.93 -7.52 13.18
N ASP A 466 -18.86 -8.23 13.83
CA ASP A 466 -18.75 -9.68 14.09
C ASP A 466 -18.81 -10.56 12.83
N ASP A 467 -19.40 -10.06 11.74
CA ASP A 467 -19.51 -10.71 10.44
C ASP A 467 -18.51 -10.12 9.41
N THR A 468 -17.61 -9.23 9.83
CA THR A 468 -16.57 -8.62 8.99
C THR A 468 -15.17 -9.13 9.33
N LEU A 469 -14.43 -9.55 8.31
CA LEU A 469 -12.98 -9.78 8.38
C LEU A 469 -12.27 -8.63 7.69
N VAL A 470 -11.22 -8.10 8.32
CA VAL A 470 -10.34 -7.09 7.72
C VAL A 470 -9.00 -7.73 7.39
N VAL A 471 -8.52 -7.50 6.17
CA VAL A 471 -7.13 -7.75 5.76
C VAL A 471 -6.49 -6.38 5.61
N VAL A 472 -5.41 -6.13 6.35
CA VAL A 472 -4.52 -4.99 6.12
C VAL A 472 -3.26 -5.55 5.48
N THR A 473 -2.85 -5.00 4.35
CA THR A 473 -1.56 -5.29 3.72
C THR A 473 -1.10 -4.08 2.94
N TYR A 474 0.16 -4.09 2.50
CA TYR A 474 0.75 -3.03 1.68
C TYR A 474 0.75 -3.48 0.22
N ASP A 475 0.79 -2.53 -0.70
CA ASP A 475 0.93 -2.80 -2.13
C ASP A 475 2.28 -3.42 -2.47
N GLU A 476 3.36 -2.83 -1.98
CA GLU A 476 4.72 -3.30 -2.21
C GLU A 476 5.72 -2.83 -1.14
N PHE A 477 6.97 -3.23 -1.35
CA PHE A 477 8.09 -3.15 -0.40
C PHE A 477 8.78 -1.80 -0.27
N GLY A 478 8.41 -0.81 -1.09
CA GLY A 478 8.89 0.57 -1.07
C GLY A 478 10.37 0.76 -1.37
N GLY A 479 11.08 -0.27 -1.81
CA GLY A 479 12.55 -0.25 -1.97
C GLY A 479 13.31 -0.68 -0.71
N GLN A 480 12.65 -1.01 0.40
CA GLN A 480 13.30 -1.41 1.65
C GLN A 480 13.63 -2.90 1.70
N TRP A 481 14.72 -3.22 2.39
CA TRP A 481 15.23 -4.57 2.53
C TRP A 481 14.28 -5.48 3.35
N ASP A 482 14.20 -6.76 2.97
CA ASP A 482 13.62 -7.83 3.79
C ASP A 482 14.48 -9.08 3.72
N HIS A 483 14.60 -9.81 4.83
CA HIS A 483 15.47 -10.97 4.91
C HIS A 483 14.87 -12.27 4.35
N VAL A 484 13.57 -12.34 4.09
CA VAL A 484 12.92 -13.56 3.62
C VAL A 484 12.80 -13.53 2.08
N PRO A 485 13.59 -14.35 1.37
CA PRO A 485 13.55 -14.36 -0.09
C PRO A 485 12.23 -14.96 -0.62
N PRO A 486 11.62 -14.35 -1.65
CA PRO A 486 10.32 -14.80 -2.16
C PRO A 486 10.38 -16.12 -2.92
N PRO A 487 9.24 -16.83 -3.05
CA PRO A 487 9.11 -18.00 -3.93
C PRO A 487 9.69 -17.79 -5.33
N GLY A 488 10.32 -18.84 -5.87
CA GLY A 488 10.87 -18.84 -7.24
C GLY A 488 12.25 -18.17 -7.39
N ALA A 489 12.56 -17.16 -6.58
CA ALA A 489 13.81 -16.44 -6.65
C ALA A 489 14.98 -17.20 -5.98
N GLY A 490 15.27 -18.45 -6.40
CA GLY A 490 16.33 -19.28 -5.80
C GLY A 490 16.11 -19.65 -4.32
N SER A 491 14.92 -19.35 -3.80
CA SER A 491 14.58 -19.35 -2.37
C SER A 491 14.22 -20.74 -1.83
N PRO A 492 14.50 -21.04 -0.55
CA PRO A 492 13.88 -22.18 0.14
C PRO A 492 12.37 -21.99 0.40
N THR A 493 11.86 -20.75 0.31
CA THR A 493 10.43 -20.44 0.44
C THR A 493 9.67 -21.04 -0.74
N ARG A 494 8.80 -22.02 -0.48
CA ARG A 494 7.98 -22.68 -1.51
C ARG A 494 6.65 -21.94 -1.69
N GLY A 495 6.31 -21.63 -2.94
CA GLY A 495 5.05 -20.98 -3.32
C GLY A 495 4.92 -20.87 -4.84
N ALA A 496 3.75 -20.43 -5.29
CA ALA A 496 3.53 -20.07 -6.69
C ALA A 496 4.45 -18.89 -7.09
N HIS A 497 4.95 -18.91 -8.31
CA HIS A 497 5.82 -17.88 -8.88
C HIS A 497 5.84 -17.97 -10.41
N ASP A 498 6.24 -16.89 -11.06
CA ASP A 498 6.45 -16.77 -12.51
C ASP A 498 7.39 -15.58 -12.80
N ALA A 499 7.51 -15.16 -14.06
CA ALA A 499 8.43 -14.10 -14.48
C ALA A 499 8.11 -12.70 -13.91
N PHE A 500 6.93 -12.49 -13.30
CA PHE A 500 6.53 -11.22 -12.72
C PHE A 500 6.62 -11.17 -11.20
N GLY A 501 6.75 -12.30 -10.50
CA GLY A 501 6.78 -12.32 -9.03
C GLY A 501 6.57 -13.70 -8.41
N PRO A 502 6.29 -13.79 -7.09
CA PRO A 502 6.02 -12.66 -6.21
C PRO A 502 7.28 -11.86 -5.87
N GLY A 503 7.09 -10.60 -5.47
CA GLY A 503 8.18 -9.73 -5.03
C GLY A 503 8.50 -9.90 -3.53
N THR A 504 9.13 -8.89 -2.97
CA THR A 504 9.58 -8.81 -1.57
C THR A 504 8.41 -8.97 -0.60
N ARG A 505 8.72 -9.43 0.61
CA ARG A 505 7.72 -9.65 1.65
C ARG A 505 7.18 -8.31 2.17
N VAL A 506 5.87 -8.20 2.30
CA VAL A 506 5.17 -7.00 2.79
C VAL A 506 4.42 -7.28 4.11
N PRO A 507 4.15 -6.27 4.95
CA PRO A 507 3.37 -6.44 6.16
C PRO A 507 1.94 -6.90 5.86
N ALA A 508 1.41 -7.86 6.62
CA ALA A 508 0.03 -8.33 6.48
C ALA A 508 -0.60 -8.72 7.83
N LEU A 509 -1.82 -8.23 8.07
CA LEU A 509 -2.62 -8.49 9.28
C LEU A 509 -4.04 -8.91 8.88
N ILE A 510 -4.57 -9.95 9.54
CA ILE A 510 -5.94 -10.45 9.38
C ILE A 510 -6.66 -10.26 10.71
N LEU A 511 -7.69 -9.41 10.75
CA LEU A 511 -8.35 -8.94 11.98
C LEU A 511 -9.86 -9.16 11.95
N GLY A 512 -10.45 -9.38 13.13
CA GLY A 512 -11.91 -9.45 13.30
C GLY A 512 -12.32 -9.56 14.76
N THR A 513 -13.46 -8.98 15.14
CA THR A 513 -13.97 -9.02 16.53
C THR A 513 -14.34 -10.44 16.98
N SER A 514 -14.74 -11.29 16.04
CA SER A 514 -15.14 -12.68 16.28
C SER A 514 -14.01 -13.70 16.17
N LEU A 515 -12.76 -13.27 15.91
CA LEU A 515 -11.57 -14.13 15.99
C LEU A 515 -11.28 -14.49 17.47
N ARG A 516 -10.97 -15.76 17.76
CA ARG A 516 -10.96 -16.27 19.15
C ARG A 516 -9.63 -16.02 19.89
N ARG A 517 -8.53 -15.93 19.15
CA ARG A 517 -7.19 -15.57 19.65
C ARG A 517 -6.40 -14.84 18.57
N SER A 518 -5.38 -14.09 18.98
CA SER A 518 -4.34 -13.63 18.07
C SER A 518 -3.29 -14.73 17.86
N GLY A 519 -2.54 -14.69 16.75
CA GLY A 519 -1.45 -15.64 16.47
C GLY A 519 -0.59 -15.23 15.27
N VAL A 520 0.30 -16.11 14.84
CA VAL A 520 1.16 -15.94 13.65
C VAL A 520 0.79 -16.98 12.60
N ASP A 521 0.69 -16.58 11.34
CA ASP A 521 0.52 -17.50 10.21
C ASP A 521 1.76 -17.49 9.30
N HIS A 522 2.37 -18.67 9.17
CA HIS A 522 3.57 -18.93 8.36
C HIS A 522 3.25 -19.50 6.97
N THR A 523 1.97 -19.53 6.58
CA THR A 523 1.55 -19.92 5.23
C THR A 523 2.10 -18.90 4.23
N VAL A 524 2.68 -19.39 3.13
CA VAL A 524 3.21 -18.55 2.06
C VAL A 524 2.06 -18.05 1.19
N TYR A 525 1.84 -16.74 1.23
CA TYR A 525 0.83 -16.03 0.45
C TYR A 525 1.50 -15.02 -0.48
N ASP A 526 0.89 -14.71 -1.62
CA ASP A 526 1.10 -13.42 -2.28
C ASP A 526 -0.20 -12.59 -2.31
N THR A 527 -0.18 -11.34 -2.78
CA THR A 527 -1.36 -10.46 -2.90
C THR A 527 -2.59 -11.16 -3.53
N THR A 528 -2.39 -12.07 -4.48
CA THR A 528 -3.50 -12.79 -5.14
C THR A 528 -4.18 -13.84 -4.24
N SER A 529 -3.65 -14.11 -3.04
CA SER A 529 -4.31 -14.93 -2.01
C SER A 529 -5.62 -14.28 -1.54
N ILE A 530 -5.73 -12.95 -1.67
CA ILE A 530 -6.96 -12.19 -1.46
C ILE A 530 -7.99 -12.53 -2.54
N LEU A 531 -7.58 -12.56 -3.82
CA LEU A 531 -8.42 -13.02 -4.94
C LEU A 531 -8.89 -14.45 -4.72
N ALA A 532 -7.96 -15.38 -4.47
CA ALA A 532 -8.26 -16.78 -4.18
C ALA A 532 -9.27 -16.96 -3.03
N THR A 533 -9.17 -16.12 -1.99
CA THR A 533 -10.14 -16.10 -0.87
C THR A 533 -11.54 -15.68 -1.32
N ILE A 534 -11.64 -14.55 -2.03
CA ILE A 534 -12.91 -14.03 -2.55
C ILE A 534 -13.55 -15.03 -3.51
N GLU A 535 -12.77 -15.59 -4.43
CA GLU A 535 -13.22 -16.50 -5.47
C GLU A 535 -13.73 -17.83 -4.91
N ARG A 536 -12.98 -18.45 -3.98
CA ARG A 536 -13.37 -19.76 -3.42
C ARG A 536 -14.56 -19.63 -2.49
N GLY A 537 -14.61 -18.61 -1.63
CA GLY A 537 -15.72 -18.41 -0.71
C GLY A 537 -17.03 -18.05 -1.43
N LEU A 538 -16.95 -17.21 -2.46
CA LEU A 538 -18.12 -16.76 -3.21
C LEU A 538 -18.43 -17.61 -4.45
N GLY A 539 -17.60 -18.61 -4.77
CA GLY A 539 -17.75 -19.49 -5.92
C GLY A 539 -17.68 -18.74 -7.25
N LEU A 540 -16.63 -17.94 -7.43
CA LEU A 540 -16.35 -17.18 -8.67
C LEU A 540 -15.37 -17.95 -9.54
N ALA A 541 -15.33 -17.62 -10.84
CA ALA A 541 -14.27 -18.08 -11.73
C ALA A 541 -13.00 -17.22 -11.51
N PRO A 542 -11.79 -17.82 -11.46
CA PRO A 542 -10.52 -17.10 -11.33
C PRO A 542 -10.33 -15.96 -12.31
N VAL A 543 -9.58 -14.92 -11.91
CA VAL A 543 -9.26 -13.77 -12.77
C VAL A 543 -7.88 -13.86 -13.41
N GLY A 544 -7.00 -14.69 -12.89
CA GLY A 544 -5.67 -14.97 -13.38
C GLY A 544 -5.35 -16.46 -13.44
N ASP A 545 -4.05 -16.75 -13.51
CA ASP A 545 -3.48 -18.08 -13.35
C ASP A 545 -2.93 -18.28 -11.93
N ARG A 546 -2.61 -17.18 -11.23
CA ARG A 546 -1.89 -17.17 -9.95
C ARG A 546 -2.79 -17.47 -8.75
N ASP A 547 -3.95 -16.82 -8.71
CA ASP A 547 -5.07 -17.07 -7.78
C ASP A 547 -5.51 -18.56 -7.73
N THR A 548 -5.37 -19.29 -8.84
CA THR A 548 -5.61 -20.74 -8.88
C THR A 548 -4.55 -21.57 -8.13
N LYS A 549 -3.34 -21.03 -7.94
CA LYS A 549 -2.14 -21.73 -7.44
C LYS A 549 -1.74 -21.34 -6.01
N VAL A 550 -2.11 -20.15 -5.55
CA VAL A 550 -1.82 -19.68 -4.18
C VAL A 550 -2.81 -20.25 -3.14
N PRO A 551 -2.43 -20.32 -1.85
CA PRO A 551 -3.38 -20.56 -0.77
C PRO A 551 -4.41 -19.43 -0.65
N ASP A 552 -5.56 -19.72 -0.05
CA ASP A 552 -6.49 -18.70 0.46
C ASP A 552 -6.24 -18.47 1.96
N LEU A 553 -6.82 -17.40 2.52
CA LEU A 553 -6.57 -16.96 3.90
C LEU A 553 -7.20 -17.88 4.98
N THR A 554 -7.65 -19.10 4.64
CA THR A 554 -8.13 -20.08 5.64
C THR A 554 -7.01 -20.60 6.55
N GLY A 555 -5.73 -20.44 6.18
CA GLY A 555 -4.59 -20.62 7.08
C GLY A 555 -4.70 -19.71 8.31
N ALA A 556 -4.84 -18.41 8.09
CA ALA A 556 -4.92 -17.41 9.16
C ALA A 556 -6.14 -17.63 10.06
N LEU A 557 -7.29 -17.99 9.48
CA LEU A 557 -8.49 -18.33 10.26
C LEU A 557 -8.32 -19.57 11.16
N ARG A 558 -7.56 -20.59 10.72
CA ARG A 558 -7.22 -21.75 11.55
C ARG A 558 -6.28 -21.37 12.70
N VAL A 559 -5.32 -20.48 12.46
CA VAL A 559 -4.47 -19.91 13.53
C VAL A 559 -5.33 -19.19 14.58
N ALA A 560 -6.23 -18.30 14.15
CA ALA A 560 -7.14 -17.54 15.02
C ALA A 560 -8.23 -18.39 15.71
N GLY A 561 -8.48 -19.61 15.22
CA GLY A 561 -9.46 -20.54 15.75
C GLY A 561 -10.92 -20.17 15.49
N SER A 562 -11.24 -19.50 14.38
CA SER A 562 -12.64 -19.22 14.00
C SER A 562 -13.39 -20.50 13.64
N ARG A 563 -14.69 -20.58 13.99
CA ARG A 563 -15.61 -21.63 13.55
C ARG A 563 -16.25 -21.29 12.22
#